data_AF-A0AA39SL59-F1
#
_entry.id   AF-A0AA39SL59-F1
#
_cell.length_a   1.000
_cell.length_b   1.000
_cell.length_c   1.000
_cell.angle_alpha   90.00
_cell.angle_beta   90.00
_cell.angle_gamma   90.00
#
_symmetry.space_group_name_H-M   'P 1'
#
loop_
_entity.id
_entity.type
_entity.pdbx_description
1 polymer ?
#
loop_
_entity_poly.entity_id
_entity_poly.type
_entity_poly.pdbx_seq_one_letter_code
_entity_poly.pdbx_strand_id
1 'polypeptide(L)'
;MATDKVKDQYVQPVITRFDGHYDHWSMLMENFLRSKEYWNLIEIGFADPAEDVVLTETQRKTLEDQRLKDLKAKNYMLQAIDRTILETILEKNTSKQIWDSMKKKYQGTTRVKRAQLQALRKDFETLHIKPRESVDDYFSRTMTIASKMKLHGKKMANVTVVEKILRSMTTKFNYVVCSIEESNDIDILSIDELHSSLLVHEQRFKSENTTTEEQALKTSTHVESSSSRGRGHGRGRDRGRGRGGRSNRDGSRQQGPFF
;
A
#
# COMPACT_ATOMS: atom_id res chain seq x y z
N MET A 1 -32.10 3.57 58.48
CA MET A 1 -31.32 2.72 57.56
C MET A 1 -32.02 2.76 56.21
N ALA A 2 -31.54 3.58 55.28
CA ALA A 2 -32.04 3.62 53.91
C ALA A 2 -31.16 2.70 53.06
N THR A 3 -31.73 1.65 52.50
CA THR A 3 -31.05 0.76 51.56
C THR A 3 -31.00 1.45 50.20
N ASP A 4 -29.79 1.86 49.82
CA ASP A 4 -29.46 2.43 48.53
C ASP A 4 -29.65 1.35 47.45
N LYS A 5 -30.74 1.45 46.67
CA LYS A 5 -30.91 0.65 45.46
C LYS A 5 -30.13 1.34 44.36
N VAL A 6 -28.88 0.91 44.16
CA VAL A 6 -28.12 1.18 42.95
C VAL A 6 -28.97 0.70 41.77
N LYS A 7 -29.59 1.64 41.06
CA LYS A 7 -30.19 1.38 39.76
C LYS A 7 -29.03 1.09 38.83
N ASP A 8 -28.78 -0.17 38.52
CA ASP A 8 -27.95 -0.55 37.39
C ASP A 8 -28.51 0.13 36.14
N GLN A 9 -27.84 1.21 35.75
CA GLN A 9 -28.13 1.94 34.53
C GLN A 9 -27.57 1.11 33.38
N TYR A 10 -28.26 0.00 33.07
CA TYR A 10 -28.03 -0.74 31.85
C TYR A 10 -28.28 0.21 30.69
N VAL A 11 -27.19 0.74 30.12
CA VAL A 11 -27.21 1.51 28.88
C VAL A 11 -28.00 0.68 27.88
N GLN A 12 -29.13 1.20 27.42
CA GLN A 12 -29.92 0.50 26.40
C GLN A 12 -28.99 0.25 25.20
N PRO A 13 -28.90 -0.99 24.70
CA PRO A 13 -28.03 -1.25 23.58
C PRO A 13 -28.48 -0.38 22.41
N VAL A 14 -27.59 0.52 21.98
CA VAL A 14 -27.87 1.38 20.83
C VAL A 14 -28.05 0.47 19.63
N ILE A 15 -29.20 0.59 18.96
CA ILE A 15 -29.47 -0.16 17.73
C ILE A 15 -28.42 0.27 16.71
N THR A 16 -27.57 -0.67 16.32
CA THR A 16 -26.48 -0.42 15.38
C THR A 16 -27.06 -0.16 14.00
N ARG A 17 -26.90 1.07 13.52
CA ARG A 17 -27.27 1.46 12.16
C ARG A 17 -26.38 0.73 11.16
N PHE A 18 -26.95 0.37 10.01
CA PHE A 18 -26.21 -0.24 8.93
C PHE A 18 -25.32 0.82 8.25
N ASP A 19 -24.00 0.61 8.31
CA ASP A 19 -22.98 1.52 7.80
C ASP A 19 -22.35 1.04 6.47
N GLY A 20 -22.91 0.00 5.86
CA GLY A 20 -22.36 -0.67 4.68
C GLY A 20 -21.49 -1.89 4.98
N HIS A 21 -21.08 -2.12 6.24
CA HIS A 21 -20.30 -3.27 6.65
C HIS A 21 -21.19 -4.40 7.18
N TYR A 22 -21.81 -5.14 6.25
CA TYR A 22 -22.77 -6.20 6.58
C TYR A 22 -22.29 -7.17 7.67
N ASP A 23 -21.05 -7.68 7.62
CA ASP A 23 -20.62 -8.68 8.61
C ASP A 23 -20.46 -8.13 10.03
N HIS A 24 -20.07 -6.85 10.15
CA HIS A 24 -19.95 -6.20 11.46
C HIS A 24 -21.34 -5.87 12.00
N TRP A 25 -22.19 -5.29 11.16
CA TRP A 25 -23.58 -5.01 11.49
C TRP A 25 -24.36 -6.28 11.84
N SER A 26 -24.22 -7.36 11.05
CA SER A 26 -24.94 -8.61 11.28
C SER A 26 -24.52 -9.24 12.60
N MET A 27 -23.23 -9.20 12.95
CA MET A 27 -22.74 -9.70 14.23
C MET A 27 -23.35 -8.94 15.42
N LEU A 28 -23.39 -7.61 15.36
CA LEU A 28 -23.95 -6.79 16.43
C LEU A 28 -25.47 -6.93 16.53
N MET A 29 -26.16 -6.94 15.37
CA MET A 29 -27.60 -7.09 15.28
C MET A 29 -28.05 -8.49 15.75
N GLU A 30 -27.34 -9.55 15.35
CA GLU A 30 -27.58 -10.91 15.82
C GLU A 30 -27.40 -11.02 17.34
N ASN A 31 -26.31 -10.47 17.89
CA ASN A 31 -26.08 -10.47 19.33
C ASN A 31 -27.20 -9.71 20.08
N PHE A 32 -27.60 -8.54 19.58
CA PHE A 32 -28.70 -7.76 20.13
C PHE A 32 -30.01 -8.56 20.15
N LEU A 33 -30.37 -9.21 19.04
CA LEU A 33 -31.61 -9.98 18.93
C LEU A 33 -31.58 -11.27 19.76
N ARG A 34 -30.41 -11.90 19.90
CA ARG A 34 -30.19 -13.03 20.83
C ARG A 34 -30.35 -12.60 22.28
N SER A 35 -29.81 -11.44 22.66
CA SER A 35 -29.96 -10.89 24.03
C SER A 35 -31.40 -10.56 24.41
N LYS A 36 -32.28 -10.37 23.41
CA LYS A 36 -33.72 -10.11 23.58
C LYS A 36 -34.59 -11.33 23.31
N GLU A 37 -33.99 -12.51 23.09
CA GLU A 37 -34.69 -13.77 22.78
C GLU A 37 -35.55 -13.74 21.51
N TYR A 38 -35.29 -12.81 20.58
CA TYR A 38 -36.03 -12.69 19.32
C TYR A 38 -35.39 -13.49 18.18
N TRP A 39 -34.16 -13.96 18.36
CA TRP A 39 -33.37 -14.63 17.32
C TRP A 39 -34.05 -15.87 16.74
N ASN A 40 -34.71 -16.69 17.57
CA ASN A 40 -35.38 -17.92 17.12
C ASN A 40 -36.45 -17.64 16.05
N LEU A 41 -37.13 -16.48 16.11
CA LEU A 41 -38.13 -16.08 15.13
C LEU A 41 -37.51 -15.61 13.82
N ILE A 42 -36.27 -15.13 13.86
CA ILE A 42 -35.55 -14.64 12.68
C ILE A 42 -34.90 -15.80 11.94
N GLU A 43 -34.34 -16.76 12.67
CA GLU A 43 -33.66 -17.93 12.09
C GLU A 43 -34.67 -18.95 11.55
N ILE A 44 -35.69 -19.30 12.34
CA ILE A 44 -36.67 -20.33 11.98
C ILE A 44 -37.84 -19.72 11.21
N GLY A 45 -38.28 -18.51 11.59
CA GLY A 45 -39.55 -17.93 11.16
C GLY A 45 -40.70 -18.40 12.06
N PHE A 46 -41.88 -17.81 11.88
CA PHE A 46 -43.13 -18.38 12.37
C PHE A 46 -44.00 -18.73 11.15
N ALA A 47 -44.64 -19.90 11.19
CA ALA A 47 -45.61 -20.29 10.19
C ALA A 47 -47.00 -19.94 10.72
N ASP A 48 -47.79 -19.23 9.93
CA ASP A 48 -49.22 -19.17 10.20
C ASP A 48 -49.79 -20.60 10.03
N PRO A 49 -50.49 -21.14 11.04
CA PRO A 49 -51.11 -22.46 10.94
C PRO A 49 -52.10 -22.47 9.78
N ALA A 50 -52.13 -23.58 9.04
CA ALA A 50 -53.09 -23.78 7.95
C ALA A 50 -54.52 -23.53 8.45
N GLU A 51 -55.36 -22.91 7.62
CA GLU A 51 -56.70 -22.40 7.96
C GLU A 51 -57.63 -23.46 8.61
N ASP A 52 -57.32 -24.76 8.46
CA ASP A 52 -58.10 -25.89 8.99
C ASP A 52 -57.66 -26.44 10.37
N VAL A 53 -56.67 -25.85 11.05
CA VAL A 53 -56.22 -26.33 12.37
C VAL A 53 -56.93 -25.57 13.51
N VAL A 54 -57.81 -26.26 14.23
CA VAL A 54 -58.42 -25.74 15.47
C VAL A 54 -57.33 -25.61 16.55
N LEU A 55 -56.74 -24.42 16.64
CA LEU A 55 -55.73 -24.12 17.65
C LEU A 55 -56.35 -24.10 19.04
N THR A 56 -55.73 -24.84 19.96
CA THR A 56 -56.04 -24.79 21.40
C THR A 56 -55.76 -23.38 21.95
N GLU A 57 -56.46 -22.97 23.01
CA GLU A 57 -56.28 -21.65 23.68
C GLU A 57 -54.80 -21.33 23.97
N THR A 58 -54.04 -22.35 24.37
CA THR A 58 -52.60 -22.27 24.65
C THR A 58 -51.78 -22.02 23.38
N GLN A 59 -52.12 -22.67 22.27
CA GLN A 59 -51.46 -22.51 20.98
C GLN A 59 -51.71 -21.12 20.37
N ARG A 60 -52.93 -20.58 20.53
CA ARG A 60 -53.27 -19.21 20.10
C ARG A 60 -52.46 -18.17 20.84
N LYS A 61 -52.37 -18.27 22.18
CA LYS A 61 -51.56 -17.36 23.00
C LYS A 61 -50.08 -17.38 22.61
N THR A 62 -49.51 -18.57 22.41
CA THR A 62 -48.12 -18.67 21.93
C THR A 62 -47.90 -18.04 20.55
N LEU A 63 -48.88 -18.14 19.64
CA LEU A 63 -48.78 -17.56 18.31
C LEU A 63 -48.87 -16.04 18.35
N GLU A 64 -49.76 -15.48 19.16
CA GLU A 64 -49.87 -14.03 19.39
C GLU A 64 -48.58 -13.47 20.01
N ASP A 65 -48.00 -14.19 20.99
CA ASP A 65 -46.71 -13.82 21.57
C ASP A 65 -45.58 -13.85 20.53
N GLN A 66 -45.56 -14.84 19.64
CA GLN A 66 -44.60 -14.93 18.53
C GLN A 66 -44.77 -13.78 17.52
N ARG A 67 -46.01 -13.43 17.15
CA ARG A 67 -46.32 -12.29 16.28
C ARG A 67 -45.86 -10.97 16.92
N LEU A 68 -46.11 -10.79 18.21
CA LEU A 68 -45.70 -9.60 18.92
C LEU A 68 -44.17 -9.48 18.98
N LYS A 69 -43.47 -10.59 19.20
CA LYS A 69 -42.00 -10.64 19.18
C LYS A 69 -41.43 -10.38 17.77
N ASP A 70 -42.04 -10.91 16.71
CA ASP A 70 -41.64 -10.63 15.32
C ASP A 70 -41.83 -9.14 14.98
N LEU A 71 -42.95 -8.54 15.38
CA LEU A 71 -43.18 -7.10 15.18
C LEU A 71 -42.12 -6.25 15.89
N LYS A 72 -41.72 -6.62 17.11
CA LYS A 72 -40.64 -5.94 17.84
C LYS A 72 -39.30 -6.10 17.12
N ALA A 73 -38.93 -7.32 16.74
CA ALA A 73 -37.71 -7.61 15.99
C ALA A 73 -37.65 -6.83 14.66
N LYS A 74 -38.76 -6.81 13.93
CA LYS A 74 -38.95 -6.05 12.70
C LYS A 74 -38.76 -4.56 12.95
N ASN A 75 -39.36 -4.00 14.00
CA ASN A 75 -39.18 -2.60 14.35
C ASN A 75 -37.70 -2.27 14.60
N TYR A 76 -36.97 -3.12 15.33
CA TYR A 76 -35.53 -2.95 15.52
C TYR A 76 -34.73 -3.01 14.22
N MET A 77 -35.04 -3.95 13.32
CA MET A 77 -34.37 -4.02 12.01
C MET A 77 -34.66 -2.78 11.15
N LEU A 78 -35.91 -2.30 11.16
CA LEU A 78 -36.29 -1.08 10.43
C LEU A 78 -35.64 0.17 11.01
N GLN A 79 -35.42 0.22 12.33
CA GLN A 79 -34.62 1.27 12.96
C GLN A 79 -33.13 1.15 12.65
N ALA A 80 -32.63 -0.04 12.37
CA ALA A 80 -31.23 -0.25 12.04
C ALA A 80 -30.90 0.05 10.57
N ILE A 81 -31.89 0.01 9.67
CA ILE A 81 -31.71 0.10 8.23
C ILE A 81 -32.20 1.46 7.73
N ASP A 82 -31.44 2.09 6.84
CA ASP A 82 -31.83 3.37 6.24
C ASP A 82 -32.90 3.19 5.15
N ARG A 83 -33.69 4.25 4.92
CA ARG A 83 -34.82 4.23 3.98
C ARG A 83 -34.43 3.78 2.57
N THR A 84 -33.27 4.20 2.09
CA THR A 84 -32.74 3.83 0.77
C THR A 84 -32.51 2.32 0.64
N ILE A 85 -32.10 1.66 1.71
CA ILE A 85 -31.89 0.21 1.74
C ILE A 85 -33.22 -0.49 1.91
N LEU A 86 -34.12 0.06 2.73
CA LEU A 86 -35.47 -0.49 2.92
C LEU A 86 -36.27 -0.52 1.61
N GLU A 87 -36.13 0.50 0.75
CA GLU A 87 -36.80 0.56 -0.56
C GLU A 87 -36.30 -0.51 -1.53
N THR A 88 -35.10 -1.05 -1.31
CA THR A 88 -34.54 -2.13 -2.14
C THR A 88 -34.91 -3.54 -1.68
N ILE A 89 -35.53 -3.67 -0.51
CA ILE A 89 -36.00 -4.95 0.03
C ILE A 89 -37.43 -5.17 -0.44
N LEU A 90 -37.64 -6.16 -1.31
CA LEU A 90 -38.95 -6.48 -1.88
C LEU A 90 -39.88 -7.14 -0.85
N GLU A 91 -39.35 -8.05 -0.03
CA GLU A 91 -40.11 -8.78 0.98
C GLU A 91 -39.78 -8.28 2.39
N LYS A 92 -40.77 -7.66 3.04
CA LYS A 92 -40.62 -7.03 4.36
C LYS A 92 -41.78 -7.35 5.30
N ASN A 93 -42.45 -8.49 5.11
CA ASN A 93 -43.63 -8.83 5.90
C ASN A 93 -43.19 -9.35 7.29
N THR A 94 -42.13 -10.15 7.35
CA THR A 94 -41.57 -10.69 8.61
C THR A 94 -40.15 -10.20 8.87
N SER A 95 -39.70 -10.25 10.13
CA SER A 95 -38.30 -9.94 10.49
C SER A 95 -37.30 -10.85 9.79
N LYS A 96 -37.65 -12.13 9.59
CA LYS A 96 -36.87 -13.11 8.81
C LYS A 96 -36.63 -12.67 7.37
N GLN A 97 -37.68 -12.26 6.66
CA GLN A 97 -37.55 -11.82 5.26
C GLN A 97 -36.61 -10.62 5.10
N ILE A 98 -36.67 -9.67 6.05
CA ILE A 98 -35.77 -8.51 6.07
C ILE A 98 -34.33 -8.98 6.29
N TRP A 99 -34.10 -9.88 7.24
CA TRP A 99 -32.78 -10.45 7.52
C TRP A 99 -32.19 -11.20 6.32
N ASP A 100 -32.97 -12.09 5.71
CA ASP A 100 -32.54 -12.90 4.57
C ASP A 100 -32.30 -12.04 3.32
N SER A 101 -33.12 -11.02 3.10
CA SER A 101 -32.92 -10.05 2.01
C SER A 101 -31.63 -9.25 2.20
N MET A 102 -31.36 -8.78 3.43
CA MET A 102 -30.12 -8.09 3.78
C MET A 102 -28.91 -9.00 3.58
N LYS A 103 -29.01 -10.26 4.02
CA LYS A 103 -27.98 -11.28 3.84
C LYS A 103 -27.69 -11.53 2.37
N LYS A 104 -28.70 -11.81 1.56
CA LYS A 104 -28.56 -12.08 0.13
C LYS A 104 -27.93 -10.90 -0.62
N LYS A 105 -28.36 -9.67 -0.31
CA LYS A 105 -27.91 -8.47 -1.01
C LYS A 105 -26.50 -8.04 -0.61
N TYR A 106 -26.16 -8.07 0.67
CA TYR A 106 -24.92 -7.45 1.17
C TYR A 106 -23.85 -8.46 1.59
N GLN A 107 -24.19 -9.70 1.96
CA GLN A 107 -23.19 -10.69 2.35
C GLN A 107 -22.27 -11.06 1.18
N GLY A 108 -22.82 -11.24 -0.03
CA GLY A 108 -22.04 -11.56 -1.23
C GLY A 108 -21.10 -10.41 -1.62
N THR A 109 -21.61 -9.19 -1.67
CA THR A 109 -20.82 -8.01 -2.02
C THR A 109 -19.75 -7.70 -0.97
N THR A 110 -20.05 -7.84 0.34
CA THR A 110 -19.09 -7.57 1.41
C THR A 110 -18.02 -8.64 1.51
N ARG A 111 -18.37 -9.93 1.35
CA ARG A 111 -17.39 -11.02 1.34
C ARG A 111 -16.43 -10.89 0.16
N VAL A 112 -16.93 -10.56 -1.04
CA VAL A 112 -16.09 -10.34 -2.23
C VAL A 112 -15.19 -9.12 -2.04
N LYS A 113 -15.74 -7.99 -1.57
CA LYS A 113 -14.93 -6.79 -1.26
C LYS A 113 -13.85 -7.07 -0.22
N ARG A 114 -14.16 -7.84 0.84
CA ARG A 114 -13.15 -8.24 1.84
C ARG A 114 -12.09 -9.16 1.25
N ALA A 115 -12.48 -10.15 0.45
CA ALA A 115 -11.53 -11.06 -0.18
C ALA A 115 -10.57 -10.31 -1.12
N GLN A 116 -11.10 -9.38 -1.94
CA GLN A 116 -10.29 -8.50 -2.79
C GLN A 116 -9.36 -7.61 -1.95
N LEU A 117 -9.85 -7.02 -0.85
CA LEU A 117 -9.02 -6.23 0.04
C LEU A 117 -7.90 -7.06 0.69
N GLN A 118 -8.17 -8.33 1.04
CA GLN A 118 -7.16 -9.22 1.61
C GLN A 118 -6.11 -9.63 0.57
N ALA A 119 -6.51 -9.90 -0.67
CA ALA A 119 -5.56 -10.12 -1.76
C ALA A 119 -4.64 -8.91 -1.94
N LEU A 120 -5.21 -7.69 -1.97
CA LEU A 120 -4.42 -6.46 -2.06
C LEU A 120 -3.50 -6.22 -0.85
N ARG A 121 -3.91 -6.62 0.36
CA ARG A 121 -3.04 -6.56 1.55
C ARG A 121 -1.84 -7.48 1.40
N LYS A 122 -2.06 -8.71 0.96
CA LYS A 122 -0.99 -9.67 0.68
C LYS A 122 -0.05 -9.13 -0.40
N ASP A 123 -0.60 -8.58 -1.49
CA ASP A 123 0.20 -7.98 -2.55
C ASP A 123 1.01 -6.77 -2.07
N PHE A 124 0.45 -5.96 -1.17
CA PHE A 124 1.14 -4.83 -0.54
C PHE A 124 2.22 -5.28 0.44
N GLU A 125 1.98 -6.32 1.25
CA GLU A 125 2.95 -6.85 2.20
C GLU A 125 4.12 -7.54 1.49
N THR A 126 3.85 -8.28 0.42
CA THR A 126 4.88 -8.95 -0.41
C THR A 126 5.51 -8.03 -1.45
N LEU A 127 5.06 -6.77 -1.54
CA LEU A 127 5.62 -5.78 -2.44
C LEU A 127 7.10 -5.57 -2.13
N HIS A 128 7.93 -5.75 -3.15
CA HIS A 128 9.35 -5.41 -3.17
C HIS A 128 9.72 -4.90 -4.57
N ILE A 129 10.76 -4.07 -4.64
CA ILE A 129 11.33 -3.66 -5.93
C ILE A 129 12.00 -4.86 -6.60
N LYS A 130 11.78 -5.04 -7.91
CA LYS A 130 12.43 -6.12 -8.68
C LYS A 130 13.83 -5.69 -9.14
N PRO A 131 14.77 -6.62 -9.34
CA PRO A 131 16.18 -6.31 -9.65
C PRO A 131 16.45 -5.59 -10.99
N ARG A 132 15.41 -5.30 -11.79
CA ARG A 132 15.46 -4.56 -13.07
C ARG A 132 14.33 -3.54 -13.23
N GLU A 133 13.53 -3.34 -12.18
CA GLU A 133 12.44 -2.36 -12.18
C GLU A 133 13.01 -1.00 -11.83
N SER A 134 12.57 0.05 -12.53
CA SER A 134 12.94 1.43 -12.20
C SER A 134 12.24 1.87 -10.91
N VAL A 135 12.75 2.93 -10.27
CA VAL A 135 12.06 3.49 -9.08
C VAL A 135 10.66 3.96 -9.46
N ASP A 136 10.51 4.61 -10.61
CA ASP A 136 9.24 5.17 -11.09
C ASP A 136 8.17 4.08 -11.36
N ASP A 137 8.57 2.96 -11.97
CA ASP A 137 7.68 1.79 -12.18
C ASP A 137 7.22 1.19 -10.85
N TYR A 138 8.14 1.08 -9.89
CA TYR A 138 7.85 0.55 -8.56
C TYR A 138 6.89 1.47 -7.79
N PHE A 139 7.11 2.80 -7.83
CA PHE A 139 6.20 3.77 -7.22
C PHE A 139 4.81 3.72 -7.85
N SER A 140 4.72 3.67 -9.18
CA SER A 140 3.47 3.53 -9.91
C SER A 140 2.68 2.28 -9.50
N ARG A 141 3.37 1.13 -9.35
CA ARG A 141 2.76 -0.11 -8.87
C ARG A 141 2.29 -0.02 -7.42
N THR A 142 3.10 0.58 -6.55
CA THR A 142 2.77 0.80 -5.13
C THR A 142 1.53 1.68 -4.99
N MET A 143 1.49 2.80 -5.72
CA MET A 143 0.37 3.74 -5.73
C MET A 143 -0.90 3.13 -6.31
N THR A 144 -0.78 2.28 -7.33
CA THR A 144 -1.93 1.53 -7.88
C THR A 144 -2.54 0.61 -6.84
N ILE A 145 -1.73 -0.12 -6.09
CA ILE A 145 -2.20 -1.02 -5.01
C ILE A 145 -2.81 -0.20 -3.86
N ALA A 146 -2.14 0.85 -3.40
CA ALA A 146 -2.64 1.73 -2.35
C ALA A 146 -3.98 2.38 -2.72
N SER A 147 -4.13 2.81 -3.97
CA SER A 147 -5.39 3.37 -4.50
C SER A 147 -6.51 2.33 -4.52
N LYS A 148 -6.23 1.10 -4.97
CA LYS A 148 -7.20 -0.01 -4.91
C LYS A 148 -7.60 -0.32 -3.47
N MET A 149 -6.66 -0.31 -2.52
CA MET A 149 -6.96 -0.52 -1.10
C MET A 149 -7.84 0.59 -0.51
N LYS A 150 -7.60 1.86 -0.89
CA LYS A 150 -8.46 2.99 -0.52
C LYS A 150 -9.88 2.83 -1.08
N LEU A 151 -10.02 2.42 -2.34
CA LEU A 151 -11.32 2.15 -2.97
C LEU A 151 -12.13 1.07 -2.25
N HIS A 152 -11.47 0.05 -1.70
CA HIS A 152 -12.12 -1.00 -0.89
C HIS A 152 -12.36 -0.61 0.57
N GLY A 153 -12.19 0.67 0.93
CA GLY A 153 -12.54 1.23 2.25
C GLY A 153 -11.44 1.14 3.30
N LYS A 154 -10.20 0.77 2.94
CA LYS A 154 -9.07 0.82 3.89
C LYS A 154 -8.51 2.24 3.96
N LYS A 155 -8.45 2.81 5.16
CA LYS A 155 -7.66 4.03 5.40
C LYS A 155 -6.17 3.69 5.21
N MET A 156 -5.59 4.21 4.14
CA MET A 156 -4.14 4.14 3.87
C MET A 156 -3.57 5.53 4.15
N ALA A 157 -2.85 5.66 5.26
CA ALA A 157 -2.12 6.88 5.59
C ALA A 157 -0.86 6.98 4.74
N ASN A 158 -0.43 8.19 4.39
CA ASN A 158 0.76 8.38 3.57
C ASN A 158 2.02 7.79 4.24
N VAL A 159 2.15 7.97 5.57
CA VAL A 159 3.21 7.37 6.40
C VAL A 159 3.32 5.85 6.18
N THR A 160 2.20 5.12 6.20
CA THR A 160 2.21 3.66 6.00
C THR A 160 2.68 3.24 4.61
N VAL A 161 2.51 4.10 3.61
CA VAL A 161 2.99 3.85 2.24
C VAL A 161 4.48 4.18 2.15
N VAL A 162 4.91 5.30 2.72
CA VAL A 162 6.32 5.72 2.80
C VAL A 162 7.17 4.67 3.52
N GLU A 163 6.77 4.27 4.73
CA GLU A 163 7.47 3.23 5.48
C GLU A 163 7.53 1.90 4.72
N LYS A 164 6.47 1.56 3.98
CA LYS A 164 6.43 0.34 3.18
C LYS A 164 7.43 0.42 2.03
N ILE A 165 7.53 1.57 1.36
CA ILE A 165 8.48 1.81 0.27
C ILE A 165 9.90 1.67 0.78
N LEU A 166 10.26 2.37 1.86
CA LEU A 166 11.59 2.33 2.48
C LEU A 166 11.98 0.89 2.87
N ARG A 167 11.07 0.15 3.53
CA ARG A 167 11.33 -1.25 3.95
C ARG A 167 11.42 -2.27 2.82
N SER A 168 10.93 -1.94 1.62
CA SER A 168 10.87 -2.90 0.50
C SER A 168 11.75 -2.52 -0.69
N MET A 169 12.67 -1.57 -0.46
CA MET A 169 13.79 -1.28 -1.34
C MET A 169 14.82 -2.42 -1.35
N THR A 170 15.62 -2.49 -2.42
CA THR A 170 16.72 -3.45 -2.54
C THR A 170 17.96 -2.96 -1.80
N THR A 171 18.87 -3.89 -1.48
CA THR A 171 20.13 -3.61 -0.78
C THR A 171 20.99 -2.53 -1.43
N LYS A 172 20.85 -2.33 -2.75
CA LYS A 172 21.53 -1.25 -3.50
C LYS A 172 21.16 0.15 -3.03
N PHE A 173 19.95 0.31 -2.48
CA PHE A 173 19.44 1.58 -1.98
C PHE A 173 19.52 1.71 -0.46
N ASN A 174 20.07 0.72 0.27
CA ASN A 174 20.14 0.76 1.73
C ASN A 174 20.79 2.04 2.26
N TYR A 175 21.90 2.47 1.64
CA TYR A 175 22.57 3.72 2.05
C TYR A 175 21.67 4.95 1.89
N VAL A 176 20.91 5.01 0.80
CA VAL A 176 19.98 6.11 0.52
C VAL A 176 18.79 6.06 1.48
N VAL A 177 18.27 4.87 1.76
CA VAL A 177 17.20 4.65 2.75
C VAL A 177 17.64 5.12 4.12
N CYS A 178 18.80 4.70 4.63
CA CYS A 178 19.33 5.16 5.92
C CYS A 178 19.52 6.68 5.95
N SER A 179 20.07 7.26 4.88
CA SER A 179 20.24 8.72 4.77
C SER A 179 18.89 9.45 4.83
N ILE A 180 17.84 8.93 4.19
CA ILE A 180 16.49 9.53 4.23
C ILE A 180 15.87 9.37 5.62
N GLU A 181 16.02 8.21 6.25
CA GLU A 181 15.50 7.94 7.60
C GLU A 181 16.20 8.78 8.68
N GLU A 182 17.48 9.11 8.51
CA GLU A 182 18.23 9.97 9.44
C GLU A 182 17.97 11.47 9.22
N SER A 183 17.76 11.89 7.97
CA SER A 183 17.65 13.32 7.62
C SER A 183 16.23 13.86 7.60
N ASN A 184 15.22 13.01 7.42
CA ASN A 184 13.82 13.42 7.30
C ASN A 184 12.94 12.76 8.36
N ASP A 185 11.92 13.49 8.80
CA ASP A 185 10.88 12.96 9.66
C ASP A 185 9.84 12.19 8.81
N ILE A 186 9.77 10.88 9.03
CA ILE A 186 8.96 9.92 8.26
C ILE A 186 7.46 10.19 8.44
N ASP A 187 7.05 10.79 9.57
CA ASP A 187 5.64 11.06 9.87
C ASP A 187 5.08 12.21 9.02
N ILE A 188 5.93 13.14 8.58
CA ILE A 188 5.57 14.29 7.75
C ILE A 188 5.97 14.14 6.28
N LEU A 189 6.87 13.20 5.97
CA LEU A 189 7.42 13.03 4.62
C LEU A 189 6.33 12.68 3.61
N SER A 190 6.25 13.46 2.53
CA SER A 190 5.32 13.18 1.44
C SER A 190 5.85 12.08 0.51
N ILE A 191 4.93 11.38 -0.16
CA ILE A 191 5.28 10.34 -1.13
C ILE A 191 6.06 10.96 -2.31
N ASP A 192 5.74 12.19 -2.71
CA ASP A 192 6.37 12.88 -3.83
C ASP A 192 7.80 13.33 -3.53
N GLU A 193 8.08 13.80 -2.30
CA GLU A 193 9.43 14.10 -1.83
C GLU A 193 10.30 12.85 -1.76
N LEU A 194 9.75 11.75 -1.21
CA LEU A 194 10.44 10.46 -1.18
C LEU A 194 10.76 9.99 -2.60
N HIS A 195 9.80 10.08 -3.52
CA HIS A 195 9.97 9.69 -4.90
C HIS A 195 11.09 10.50 -5.57
N SER A 196 11.07 11.82 -5.42
CA SER A 196 12.06 12.73 -6.00
C SER A 196 13.47 12.45 -5.46
N SER A 197 13.61 12.22 -4.16
CA SER A 197 14.89 11.88 -3.52
C SER A 197 15.48 10.57 -4.06
N LEU A 198 14.65 9.53 -4.15
CA LEU A 198 15.08 8.22 -4.67
C LEU A 198 15.41 8.26 -6.17
N LEU A 199 14.67 9.04 -6.96
CA LEU A 199 14.92 9.20 -8.39
C LEU A 199 16.27 9.89 -8.67
N VAL A 200 16.61 10.93 -7.89
CA VAL A 200 17.91 11.62 -8.00
C VAL A 200 19.06 10.65 -7.74
N HIS A 201 18.92 9.77 -6.74
CA HIS A 201 19.93 8.75 -6.45
C HIS A 201 20.01 7.68 -7.54
N GLU A 202 18.89 7.26 -8.13
CA GLU A 202 18.90 6.32 -9.27
C GLU A 202 19.66 6.88 -10.48
N GLN A 203 19.46 8.16 -10.80
CA GLN A 203 20.17 8.83 -11.90
C GLN A 203 21.68 8.90 -11.65
N ARG A 204 22.11 9.21 -10.43
CA ARG A 204 23.54 9.24 -10.06
C ARG A 204 24.17 7.84 -10.16
N PHE A 205 23.49 6.80 -9.69
CA PHE A 205 23.95 5.41 -9.80
C PHE A 205 24.08 4.93 -11.25
N LYS A 206 23.15 5.33 -12.13
CA LYS A 206 23.24 5.03 -13.57
C LYS A 206 24.47 5.70 -14.20
N SER A 207 24.76 6.94 -13.83
CA SER A 207 25.95 7.66 -14.32
C SER A 207 27.27 7.03 -13.86
N GLU A 208 27.34 6.53 -12.62
CA GLU A 208 28.54 5.85 -12.12
C GLU A 208 28.77 4.51 -12.83
N ASN A 209 27.75 3.66 -13.00
CA ASN A 209 27.91 2.40 -13.73
C ASN A 209 28.34 2.58 -15.19
N THR A 210 27.84 3.61 -15.89
CA THR A 210 28.33 3.93 -17.24
C THR A 210 29.79 4.39 -17.21
N THR A 211 30.21 5.09 -16.16
CA THR A 211 31.60 5.54 -16.00
C THR A 211 32.54 4.38 -15.70
N THR A 212 32.12 3.41 -14.89
CA THR A 212 32.89 2.18 -14.58
C THR A 212 33.01 1.26 -15.80
N GLU A 213 31.93 1.10 -16.59
CA GLU A 213 31.97 0.35 -17.85
C GLU A 213 32.85 1.03 -18.90
N GLU A 214 32.80 2.36 -19.02
CA GLU A 214 33.71 3.10 -19.90
C GLU A 214 35.18 3.01 -19.46
N GLN A 215 35.46 3.04 -18.16
CA GLN A 215 36.82 2.87 -17.64
C GLN A 215 37.34 1.45 -17.87
N ALA A 216 36.49 0.42 -17.71
CA ALA A 216 36.83 -0.96 -18.02
C ALA A 216 37.12 -1.18 -19.52
N LEU A 217 36.32 -0.58 -20.42
CA LEU A 217 36.56 -0.60 -21.87
C LEU A 217 37.85 0.13 -22.26
N LYS A 218 38.20 1.23 -21.58
CA LYS A 218 39.44 1.97 -21.82
C LYS A 218 40.67 1.18 -21.34
N THR A 219 40.55 0.39 -20.28
CA THR A 219 41.63 -0.51 -19.85
C THR A 219 41.79 -1.76 -20.73
N SER A 220 40.72 -2.31 -21.31
CA SER A 220 40.85 -3.45 -22.24
C SER A 220 41.36 -3.03 -23.63
N THR A 221 41.22 -1.77 -24.02
CA THR A 221 41.75 -1.23 -25.29
C THR A 221 43.18 -0.69 -25.18
N HIS A 222 43.70 -0.50 -23.96
CA HIS A 222 45.06 0.01 -23.72
C HIS A 222 46.04 -1.05 -23.17
N VAL A 223 45.86 -2.33 -23.51
CA VAL A 223 46.86 -3.39 -23.23
C VAL A 223 47.45 -4.04 -24.49
N GLU A 224 46.98 -3.67 -25.69
CA GLU A 224 47.58 -4.14 -26.95
C GLU A 224 48.18 -2.99 -27.78
N SER A 225 49.19 -2.30 -27.23
CA SER A 225 50.10 -1.51 -28.07
C SER A 225 51.51 -1.36 -27.47
N SER A 226 52.06 -2.44 -26.92
CA SER A 226 53.51 -2.51 -26.67
C SER A 226 54.18 -3.48 -27.64
N SER A 227 54.98 -2.89 -28.55
CA SER A 227 56.22 -3.46 -29.09
C SER A 227 56.09 -4.63 -30.10
N SER A 228 55.79 -4.29 -31.36
CA SER A 228 56.39 -5.00 -32.50
C SER A 228 56.52 -4.06 -33.71
N ARG A 229 57.69 -3.39 -33.82
CA ARG A 229 58.07 -2.70 -35.06
C ARG A 229 59.57 -2.84 -35.33
N GLY A 230 59.88 -3.70 -36.30
CA GLY A 230 60.83 -3.37 -37.38
C GLY A 230 62.29 -3.77 -37.21
N ARG A 231 62.63 -5.03 -37.55
CA ARG A 231 63.98 -5.38 -38.02
C ARG A 231 64.15 -4.85 -39.45
N GLY A 232 64.71 -3.66 -39.60
CA GLY A 232 65.15 -3.08 -40.87
C GLY A 232 66.66 -3.22 -41.02
N HIS A 233 67.09 -4.17 -41.86
CA HIS A 233 68.46 -4.38 -42.28
C HIS A 233 68.71 -3.57 -43.56
N GLY A 234 69.65 -2.61 -43.55
CA GLY A 234 70.00 -1.92 -44.79
C GLY A 234 70.86 -0.66 -44.67
N ARG A 235 72.14 -0.83 -45.03
CA ARG A 235 73.03 0.11 -45.76
C ARG A 235 73.57 1.37 -45.07
N GLY A 236 74.89 1.54 -45.22
CA GLY A 236 75.45 2.85 -45.60
C GLY A 236 76.57 3.37 -44.70
N ARG A 237 77.81 3.19 -45.17
CA ARG A 237 78.97 4.03 -44.82
C ARG A 237 78.58 5.52 -44.96
N ASP A 238 79.03 6.37 -44.04
CA ASP A 238 80.12 7.31 -44.36
C ASP A 238 80.67 8.02 -43.11
N ARG A 239 82.00 7.98 -43.00
CA ARG A 239 82.80 8.70 -42.01
C ARG A 239 83.23 10.02 -42.65
N GLY A 240 82.57 11.11 -42.27
CA GLY A 240 82.97 12.47 -42.63
C GLY A 240 83.48 13.23 -41.40
N ARG A 241 84.81 13.28 -41.23
CA ARG A 241 85.50 14.24 -40.35
C ARG A 241 85.49 15.61 -41.03
N GLY A 242 85.02 16.65 -40.34
CA GLY A 242 85.10 18.03 -40.81
C GLY A 242 85.21 19.01 -39.64
N ARG A 243 86.44 19.49 -39.40
CA ARG A 243 86.80 20.56 -38.47
C ARG A 243 86.43 21.93 -39.05
N GLY A 244 86.04 22.86 -38.18
CA GLY A 244 86.08 24.31 -38.41
C GLY A 244 84.91 25.00 -37.71
N GLY A 245 85.06 26.07 -36.95
CA GLY A 245 86.21 26.85 -36.50
C GLY A 245 85.65 27.84 -35.48
N ARG A 246 86.24 27.88 -34.28
CA ARG A 246 85.89 28.87 -33.25
C ARG A 246 86.49 30.22 -33.62
N SER A 247 85.64 31.11 -34.10
CA SER A 247 85.85 32.56 -34.07
C SER A 247 85.49 33.07 -32.67
N ASN A 248 86.43 33.72 -32.00
CA ASN A 248 86.25 35.03 -31.36
C ASN A 248 87.42 35.32 -30.44
N ARG A 249 88.23 36.30 -30.88
CA ARG A 249 89.16 37.07 -30.08
C ARG A 249 88.79 38.53 -30.35
N ASP A 250 88.98 39.34 -29.32
CA ASP A 250 88.85 40.81 -29.30
C ASP A 250 87.42 41.33 -29.07
N GLY A 251 87.16 42.31 -28.21
CA GLY A 251 88.04 43.14 -27.41
C GLY A 251 87.19 44.03 -26.49
N SER A 252 87.63 44.16 -25.25
CA SER A 252 87.61 45.35 -24.39
C SER A 252 86.48 46.40 -24.43
N ARG A 253 86.06 46.74 -23.20
CA ARG A 253 85.80 48.09 -22.62
C ARG A 253 84.39 48.68 -22.79
N GLN A 254 83.67 48.81 -21.66
CA GLN A 254 83.44 50.06 -20.86
C GLN A 254 82.43 50.97 -21.57
N GLN A 255 81.32 51.49 -21.02
CA GLN A 255 80.90 52.00 -19.70
C GLN A 255 79.36 51.79 -19.62
N GLY A 256 78.73 51.62 -18.45
CA GLY A 256 78.26 52.73 -17.59
C GLY A 256 76.73 52.93 -17.73
N PRO A 257 75.97 53.19 -16.64
CA PRO A 257 74.50 53.01 -16.59
C PRO A 257 73.71 54.31 -16.90
N PHE A 258 72.41 54.29 -16.57
CA PHE A 258 71.34 55.33 -16.69
C PHE A 258 70.54 55.21 -18.00
N PHE A 259 69.21 55.00 -18.01
CA PHE A 259 68.13 55.25 -17.04
C PHE A 259 67.23 54.03 -16.83
#